data_AF-A0A7Y2SNM5-F1
#
_entry.id   AF-A0A7Y2SNM5-F1
#
_cell.length_a   1.000
_cell.length_b   1.000
_cell.length_c   1.000
_cell.angle_alpha   90.00
_cell.angle_beta   90.00
_cell.angle_gamma   90.00
#
_symmetry.space_group_name_H-M   'P 1'
#
loop_
_entity.id
_entity.type
_entity.pdbx_description
1 polymer ?
#
loop_
_entity_poly.entity_id
_entity_poly.type
_entity_poly.pdbx_seq_one_letter_code
_entity_poly.pdbx_strand_id
1 'polypeptide(L)'
;MRRAVKHVELHRIGTTELRVVSDVDMGETAIVQAEEAVIREYMRRNIWPHRQVSLFILNDLQPLIRQVASSALPSGGSAALETRTVINLYDLANPRACHVFVNQQMMLKEGYWDDMLAVRGLLAHEHAHPLSENASTQASRGLSVDLALDEKPTEQHVRMEGILAGLAEQLCITAPREIFTNLLAITSGFDQAMLHLNQRNVANACKSLAGRIKLRELLAQEVAQGNRSADTVGQLMLVGDLEGYAGLAMELAPFDRSGHADAASALADVLERELFPYLEPQFAPLFTAIRQRYAELSANLSLADLGAWSQQMADSIVAAVRDQGMVVRCVVRSEGQERKTLP
;
A
#
# COMPACT_ATOMS: atom_id res chain seq x y z
N MET A 1 -3.57 33.73 -3.29
CA MET A 1 -5.06 33.67 -3.23
C MET A 1 -5.46 32.76 -2.07
N ARG A 2 -6.30 33.21 -1.15
CA ARG A 2 -6.85 32.35 -0.08
C ARG A 2 -7.86 31.41 -0.74
N ARG A 3 -7.59 30.09 -0.79
CA ARG A 3 -8.62 29.10 -1.14
C ARG A 3 -9.67 29.13 -0.02
N ALA A 4 -10.88 29.54 -0.36
CA ALA A 4 -12.01 29.54 0.55
C ALA A 4 -12.70 28.18 0.49
N VAL A 5 -13.16 27.68 1.64
CA VAL A 5 -14.11 26.56 1.70
C VAL A 5 -15.29 26.91 0.80
N LYS A 6 -15.62 26.02 -0.13
CA LYS A 6 -16.68 26.24 -1.12
C LYS A 6 -18.00 25.61 -0.69
N HIS A 7 -17.93 24.43 -0.05
CA HIS A 7 -19.12 23.69 0.39
C HIS A 7 -18.95 23.19 1.81
N VAL A 8 -20.04 23.30 2.58
CA VAL A 8 -20.19 22.70 3.91
C VAL A 8 -21.55 22.04 3.97
N GLU A 9 -21.59 20.73 4.22
CA GLU A 9 -22.84 19.96 4.29
C GLU A 9 -22.86 19.07 5.54
N LEU A 10 -24.07 18.74 5.98
CA LEU A 10 -24.31 17.86 7.12
C LEU A 10 -25.32 16.78 6.74
N HIS A 11 -24.90 15.53 6.87
CA HIS A 11 -25.71 14.36 6.56
C HIS A 11 -25.90 13.50 7.81
N ARG A 12 -27.11 12.97 8.02
CA ARG A 12 -27.40 12.06 9.12
C ARG A 12 -27.70 10.67 8.61
N ILE A 13 -26.85 9.72 9.00
CA ILE A 13 -26.88 8.33 8.55
C ILE A 13 -27.07 7.45 9.78
N GLY A 14 -28.33 7.17 10.11
CA GLY A 14 -28.70 6.48 11.36
C GLY A 14 -28.13 7.20 12.61
N THR A 15 -27.17 6.56 13.29
CA THR A 15 -26.51 7.10 14.50
C THR A 15 -25.26 7.94 14.21
N THR A 16 -24.86 8.07 12.95
CA THR A 16 -23.65 8.77 12.53
C THR A 16 -23.98 10.09 11.85
N GLU A 17 -23.21 11.11 12.18
CA GLU A 17 -23.20 12.41 11.53
C GLU A 17 -22.01 12.51 10.58
N LEU A 18 -22.27 12.76 9.30
CA LEU A 18 -21.24 13.02 8.29
C LEU A 18 -21.19 14.53 8.01
N ARG A 19 -20.04 15.14 8.31
CA ARG A 19 -19.73 16.56 8.04
C ARG A 19 -18.86 16.64 6.80
N VAL A 20 -19.31 17.33 5.77
CA VAL A 20 -18.55 17.48 4.52
C VAL A 20 -17.99 18.89 4.47
N VAL A 21 -16.70 19.00 4.17
CA VAL A 21 -16.00 20.26 3.90
C VAL A 21 -15.28 20.11 2.58
N SER A 22 -15.61 20.94 1.59
CA SER A 22 -15.01 20.86 0.27
C SER A 22 -14.45 22.21 -0.19
N ASP A 23 -13.26 22.19 -0.82
CA ASP A 23 -12.70 23.32 -1.56
C ASP A 23 -12.60 23.09 -3.08
N VAL A 24 -13.17 21.99 -3.58
CA VAL A 24 -13.24 21.67 -5.01
C VAL A 24 -14.45 22.34 -5.67
N ASP A 25 -14.36 22.62 -6.98
CA ASP A 25 -15.42 23.32 -7.72
C ASP A 25 -16.60 22.44 -8.13
N MET A 26 -16.36 21.15 -8.41
CA MET A 26 -17.37 20.20 -8.89
C MET A 26 -16.97 18.74 -8.58
N GLY A 27 -17.96 17.85 -8.55
CA GLY A 27 -17.79 16.39 -8.47
C GLY A 27 -17.81 15.82 -7.04
N GLU A 28 -17.88 16.69 -6.03
CA GLU A 28 -17.89 16.31 -4.62
C GLU A 28 -19.12 15.49 -4.23
N THR A 29 -20.29 15.76 -4.82
CA THR A 29 -21.54 15.04 -4.52
C THR A 29 -21.39 13.53 -4.70
N ALA A 30 -20.66 13.09 -5.73
CA ALA A 30 -20.47 11.67 -6.02
C ALA A 30 -19.61 10.99 -4.94
N ILE A 31 -18.57 11.68 -4.47
CA ILE A 31 -17.72 11.23 -3.35
C ILE A 31 -18.51 11.16 -2.05
N VAL A 32 -19.35 12.17 -1.77
CA VAL A 32 -20.24 12.18 -0.59
C VAL A 32 -21.19 10.98 -0.62
N GLN A 33 -21.81 10.70 -1.76
CA GLN A 33 -22.69 9.53 -1.92
C GLN A 33 -21.95 8.20 -1.72
N ALA A 34 -20.72 8.08 -2.21
CA ALA A 34 -19.90 6.90 -1.99
C ALA A 34 -19.57 6.71 -0.49
N GLU A 35 -19.19 7.78 0.21
CA GLU A 35 -18.95 7.76 1.66
C GLU A 35 -20.21 7.36 2.44
N GLU A 36 -21.37 7.93 2.10
CA GLU A 36 -22.64 7.53 2.71
C GLU A 36 -22.92 6.04 2.55
N ALA A 37 -22.69 5.50 1.35
CA ALA A 37 -22.92 4.10 1.06
C ALA A 37 -21.98 3.19 1.87
N VAL A 38 -20.73 3.59 2.06
CA VAL A 38 -19.75 2.86 2.90
C VAL A 38 -20.20 2.86 4.36
N ILE A 39 -20.55 4.02 4.92
CA ILE A 39 -21.04 4.14 6.29
C ILE A 39 -22.27 3.26 6.50
N ARG A 40 -23.27 3.33 5.61
CA ARG A 40 -24.50 2.52 5.71
C ARG A 40 -24.21 1.03 5.71
N GLU A 41 -23.30 0.56 4.86
CA GLU A 41 -23.00 -0.86 4.77
C GLU A 41 -22.26 -1.35 6.03
N TYR A 42 -21.23 -0.63 6.52
CA TYR A 42 -20.57 -1.00 7.77
C TYR A 42 -21.51 -0.96 8.98
N MET A 43 -22.44 0.01 9.02
CA MET A 43 -23.48 0.07 10.05
C MET A 43 -24.42 -1.14 9.98
N ARG A 44 -24.84 -1.55 8.78
CA ARG A 44 -25.69 -2.73 8.56
C ARG A 44 -25.03 -4.01 9.08
N ARG A 45 -23.70 -4.07 9.03
CA ARG A 45 -22.87 -5.17 9.56
C ARG A 45 -22.60 -5.07 11.07
N ASN A 46 -23.06 -4.01 11.73
CA ASN A 46 -22.87 -3.76 13.16
C ASN A 46 -21.40 -3.71 13.60
N ILE A 47 -20.51 -3.25 12.72
CA ILE A 47 -19.08 -3.07 13.01
C ILE A 47 -18.64 -1.60 12.96
N TRP A 48 -19.57 -0.69 12.71
CA TRP A 48 -19.31 0.74 12.63
C TRP A 48 -19.27 1.41 14.02
N PRO A 49 -18.11 1.94 14.47
CA PRO A 49 -17.97 2.50 15.82
C PRO A 49 -18.17 4.02 15.87
N HIS A 50 -18.14 4.70 14.72
CA HIS A 50 -18.06 6.15 14.66
C HIS A 50 -19.43 6.83 14.78
N ARG A 51 -19.51 7.87 15.60
CA ARG A 51 -20.67 8.76 15.68
C ARG A 51 -20.53 9.99 14.80
N GLN A 52 -19.30 10.36 14.47
CA GLN A 52 -19.00 11.50 13.63
C GLN A 52 -17.93 11.13 12.60
N VAL A 53 -18.19 11.48 11.35
CA VAL A 53 -17.20 11.46 10.27
C VAL A 53 -17.08 12.88 9.73
N SER A 54 -15.85 13.37 9.60
CA SER A 54 -15.57 14.60 8.88
C SER A 54 -14.87 14.25 7.57
N LEU A 55 -15.54 14.49 6.44
CA LEU A 55 -15.03 14.27 5.10
C LEU A 55 -14.53 15.59 4.51
N PHE A 56 -13.22 15.70 4.32
CA PHE A 56 -12.55 16.83 3.69
C PHE A 56 -12.24 16.49 2.24
N ILE A 57 -12.94 17.11 1.29
CA ILE A 57 -12.71 16.94 -0.15
C ILE A 57 -11.88 18.12 -0.62
N LEU A 58 -10.58 17.89 -0.79
CA LEU A 58 -9.61 18.94 -1.04
C LEU A 58 -9.04 18.82 -2.46
N ASN A 59 -8.74 19.96 -3.08
CA ASN A 59 -8.00 19.97 -4.34
C ASN A 59 -6.65 19.24 -4.19
N ASP A 60 -5.96 19.47 -3.08
CA ASP A 60 -4.71 18.81 -2.67
C ASP A 60 -4.58 18.77 -1.14
N LEU A 61 -3.63 17.98 -0.64
CA LEU A 61 -3.44 17.79 0.81
C LEU A 61 -2.49 18.81 1.46
N GLN A 62 -2.10 19.89 0.76
CA GLN A 62 -1.20 20.91 1.32
C GLN A 62 -1.70 21.55 2.63
N PRO A 63 -3.02 21.77 2.86
CA PRO A 63 -3.51 22.20 4.16
C PRO A 63 -3.17 21.22 5.29
N LEU A 64 -3.40 19.92 5.06
CA LEU A 64 -3.09 18.87 6.03
C LEU A 64 -1.58 18.77 6.25
N ILE A 65 -0.79 18.71 5.18
CA ILE A 65 0.68 18.65 5.22
C ILE A 65 1.26 19.79 6.07
N ARG A 66 0.80 21.03 5.87
CA ARG A 66 1.26 22.17 6.67
C ARG A 66 0.88 22.06 8.15
N GLN A 67 -0.29 21.50 8.45
CA GLN A 67 -0.72 21.29 9.83
C GLN A 67 0.16 20.23 10.53
N VAL A 68 0.43 19.11 9.86
CA VAL A 68 1.24 18.03 10.43
C VAL A 68 2.74 18.28 10.38
N ALA A 69 3.23 19.18 9.52
CA ALA A 69 4.64 19.58 9.48
C ALA A 69 5.11 20.24 10.79
N SER A 70 4.18 20.76 11.60
CA SER A 70 4.44 21.27 12.94
C SER A 70 4.59 20.18 14.01
N SER A 71 4.32 18.91 13.65
CA SER A 71 4.37 17.74 14.53
C SER A 71 5.51 16.81 14.15
N ALA A 72 6.01 16.03 15.10
CA ALA A 72 6.99 14.98 14.82
C ALA A 72 6.31 13.85 14.04
N LEU A 73 6.46 13.84 12.72
CA LEU A 73 6.06 12.73 11.87
C LEU A 73 7.19 11.69 11.79
N PRO A 74 6.86 10.39 11.64
CA PRO A 74 7.83 9.39 11.23
C PRO A 74 8.53 9.81 9.92
N SER A 75 9.78 9.40 9.75
CA SER A 75 10.55 9.64 8.52
C SER A 75 9.76 9.18 7.28
N GLY A 76 9.62 10.06 6.28
CA GLY A 76 8.85 9.79 5.05
C GLY A 76 7.34 10.05 5.16
N GLY A 77 6.80 10.27 6.36
CA GLY A 77 5.37 10.49 6.58
C GLY A 77 4.81 11.68 5.80
N SER A 78 5.52 12.82 5.80
CA SER A 78 5.07 14.03 5.07
C SER A 78 5.10 13.86 3.55
N ALA A 79 6.14 13.21 3.01
CA ALA A 79 6.28 13.00 1.57
C ALA A 79 5.22 12.01 1.05
N ALA A 80 4.86 11.01 1.85
CA ALA A 80 3.80 10.07 1.51
C ALA A 80 2.42 10.74 1.42
N LEU A 81 2.15 11.81 2.18
CA LEU A 81 0.86 12.51 2.12
C LEU A 81 0.61 13.18 0.77
N GLU A 82 1.65 13.60 0.05
CA GLU A 82 1.50 14.29 -1.24
C GLU A 82 0.95 13.37 -2.33
N THR A 83 1.22 12.07 -2.24
CA THR A 83 0.88 11.08 -3.26
C THR A 83 -0.36 10.25 -2.91
N ARG A 84 -0.90 10.39 -1.68
CA ARG A 84 -2.10 9.66 -1.24
C ARG A 84 -3.37 10.26 -1.86
N THR A 85 -4.24 9.37 -2.34
CA THR A 85 -5.55 9.68 -2.91
C THR A 85 -6.60 9.93 -1.83
N VAL A 86 -6.63 9.08 -0.80
CA VAL A 86 -7.45 9.24 0.40
C VAL A 86 -6.58 8.92 1.61
N ILE A 87 -6.85 9.62 2.72
CA ILE A 87 -6.25 9.34 4.02
C ILE A 87 -7.35 9.36 5.07
N ASN A 88 -7.37 8.35 5.94
CA ASN A 88 -8.19 8.39 7.13
C ASN A 88 -7.34 8.59 8.40
N LEU A 89 -7.70 9.62 9.17
CA LEU A 89 -7.11 9.95 10.46
C LEU A 89 -8.13 9.69 11.57
N TYR A 90 -7.72 8.84 12.51
CA TYR A 90 -8.50 8.52 13.69
C TYR A 90 -8.04 9.38 14.87
N ASP A 91 -8.99 10.01 15.53
CA ASP A 91 -8.71 10.72 16.78
C ASP A 91 -8.63 9.70 17.92
N LEU A 92 -7.40 9.44 18.40
CA LEU A 92 -7.17 8.53 19.52
C LEU A 92 -7.80 9.04 20.83
N ALA A 93 -8.01 10.35 20.98
CA ALA A 93 -8.69 10.91 22.14
C ALA A 93 -10.23 10.79 22.03
N ASN A 94 -10.75 10.64 20.81
CA ASN A 94 -12.16 10.42 20.55
C ASN A 94 -12.38 9.32 19.50
N PRO A 95 -12.38 8.03 19.91
CA PRO A 95 -12.50 6.90 18.97
C PRO A 95 -13.85 6.86 18.22
N ARG A 96 -14.80 7.73 18.60
CA ARG A 96 -16.08 7.89 17.90
C ARG A 96 -16.02 8.91 16.76
N ALA A 97 -14.90 9.59 16.57
CA ALA A 97 -14.68 10.55 15.49
C ALA A 97 -13.65 10.01 14.49
N CYS A 98 -13.87 10.32 13.22
CA CYS A 98 -13.07 9.88 12.08
C CYS A 98 -12.91 11.06 11.10
N HIS A 99 -11.72 11.25 10.55
CA HIS A 99 -11.43 12.33 9.61
C HIS A 99 -10.89 11.77 8.29
N VAL A 100 -11.68 11.85 7.24
CA VAL A 100 -11.33 11.37 5.90
C VAL A 100 -10.90 12.56 5.05
N PHE A 101 -9.73 12.49 4.44
CA PHE A 101 -9.19 13.51 3.54
C PHE A 101 -9.07 12.92 2.15
N VAL A 102 -9.74 13.55 1.17
CA VAL A 102 -9.71 13.16 -0.24
C VAL A 102 -8.88 14.18 -1.02
N ASN A 103 -7.91 13.70 -1.79
CA ASN A 103 -7.01 14.48 -2.62
C ASN A 103 -7.47 14.44 -4.08
N GLN A 104 -8.22 15.44 -4.54
CA GLN A 104 -8.80 15.46 -5.89
C GLN A 104 -7.73 15.33 -6.99
N GLN A 105 -6.61 16.06 -6.88
CA GLN A 105 -5.53 15.98 -7.88
C GLN A 105 -5.01 14.56 -8.04
N MET A 106 -4.80 13.85 -6.92
CA MET A 106 -4.34 12.47 -6.97
C MET A 106 -5.43 11.50 -7.42
N MET A 107 -6.67 11.68 -6.98
CA MET A 107 -7.82 10.89 -7.46
C MET A 107 -8.01 11.02 -8.98
N LEU A 108 -7.80 12.21 -9.56
CA LEU A 108 -7.84 12.43 -11.00
C LEU A 108 -6.66 11.75 -11.71
N LYS A 109 -5.46 11.89 -11.15
CA LYS A 109 -4.23 11.30 -11.72
C LYS A 109 -4.31 9.76 -11.78
N GLU A 110 -4.79 9.12 -10.71
CA GLU A 110 -4.98 7.66 -10.64
C GLU A 110 -6.28 7.20 -11.34
N GLY A 111 -7.13 8.16 -11.73
CA GLY A 111 -8.36 7.96 -12.48
C GLY A 111 -9.55 7.47 -11.65
N TYR A 112 -9.52 7.63 -10.33
CA TYR A 112 -10.61 7.24 -9.42
C TYR A 112 -11.73 8.26 -9.33
N TRP A 113 -11.46 9.55 -9.60
CA TRP A 113 -12.40 10.64 -9.32
C TRP A 113 -13.81 10.43 -9.91
N ASP A 114 -13.89 9.93 -11.14
CA ASP A 114 -15.16 9.69 -11.85
C ASP A 114 -15.61 8.22 -11.80
N ASP A 115 -14.92 7.36 -11.03
CA ASP A 115 -15.18 5.94 -10.93
C ASP A 115 -15.73 5.57 -9.56
N MET A 116 -17.04 5.68 -9.40
CA MET A 116 -17.69 5.51 -8.09
C MET A 116 -17.52 4.14 -7.47
N LEU A 117 -17.32 3.09 -8.28
CA LEU A 117 -17.08 1.76 -7.74
C LEU A 117 -15.67 1.67 -7.14
N ALA A 118 -14.67 2.26 -7.79
CA ALA A 118 -13.32 2.38 -7.25
C ALA A 118 -13.27 3.30 -6.01
N VAL A 119 -13.94 4.45 -6.04
CA VAL A 119 -14.05 5.35 -4.86
C VAL A 119 -14.65 4.62 -3.67
N ARG A 120 -15.73 3.86 -3.89
CA ARG A 120 -16.36 3.08 -2.83
C ARG A 120 -15.41 2.03 -2.25
N GLY A 121 -14.63 1.34 -3.09
CA GLY A 121 -13.60 0.40 -2.65
C GLY A 121 -12.52 1.09 -1.80
N LEU A 122 -12.03 2.24 -2.27
CA LEU A 122 -11.00 3.02 -1.59
C LEU A 122 -11.48 3.52 -0.22
N LEU A 123 -12.67 4.11 -0.14
CA LEU A 123 -13.25 4.55 1.14
C LEU A 123 -13.52 3.37 2.07
N ALA A 124 -14.02 2.24 1.55
CA ALA A 124 -14.23 1.04 2.34
C ALA A 124 -12.93 0.50 2.95
N HIS A 125 -11.84 0.50 2.18
CA HIS A 125 -10.49 0.15 2.63
C HIS A 125 -10.02 1.07 3.76
N GLU A 126 -10.10 2.39 3.56
CA GLU A 126 -9.61 3.38 4.53
C GLU A 126 -10.38 3.33 5.87
N HIS A 127 -11.68 3.01 5.83
CA HIS A 127 -12.50 2.74 7.02
C HIS A 127 -12.25 1.37 7.64
N ALA A 128 -11.78 0.37 6.89
CA ALA A 128 -11.46 -0.94 7.43
C ALA A 128 -10.19 -0.91 8.30
N HIS A 129 -9.24 0.01 8.06
CA HIS A 129 -7.94 0.04 8.74
C HIS A 129 -7.98 -0.09 10.28
N PRO A 130 -8.75 0.71 11.05
CA PRO A 130 -8.81 0.57 12.50
C PRO A 130 -9.70 -0.61 12.93
N LEU A 131 -10.63 -1.03 12.06
CA LEU A 131 -11.61 -2.07 12.35
C LEU A 131 -11.01 -3.46 12.18
N SER A 132 -9.97 -3.59 11.35
CA SER A 132 -9.29 -4.85 11.05
C SER A 132 -8.17 -5.20 12.04
N GLU A 133 -7.99 -4.42 13.10
CA GLU A 133 -6.96 -4.64 14.11
C GLU A 133 -7.11 -6.03 14.77
N ASN A 134 -6.01 -6.79 14.80
CA ASN A 134 -5.93 -8.12 15.39
C ASN A 134 -4.54 -8.38 16.00
N ALA A 135 -4.30 -9.57 16.54
CA ALA A 135 -3.04 -9.85 17.23
C ALA A 135 -1.83 -9.73 16.30
N SER A 136 -1.96 -10.15 15.03
CA SER A 136 -0.87 -10.04 14.05
C SER A 136 -0.58 -8.59 13.66
N THR A 137 -1.60 -7.73 13.49
CA THR A 137 -1.38 -6.29 13.20
C THR A 137 -0.82 -5.54 14.42
N GLN A 138 -1.18 -5.97 15.64
CA GLN A 138 -0.59 -5.44 16.87
C GLN A 138 0.87 -5.87 17.02
N ALA A 139 1.16 -7.15 16.77
CA ALA A 139 2.51 -7.71 16.84
C ALA A 139 3.46 -7.03 15.85
N SER A 140 2.99 -6.63 14.66
CA SER A 140 3.86 -5.99 13.66
C SER A 140 4.46 -4.67 14.15
N ARG A 141 3.79 -3.96 15.07
CA ARG A 141 4.32 -2.72 15.69
C ARG A 141 5.56 -2.94 16.54
N GLY A 142 5.76 -4.17 17.04
CA GLY A 142 6.94 -4.54 17.82
C GLY A 142 8.06 -5.11 16.98
N LEU A 143 7.98 -5.04 15.64
CA LEU A 143 8.98 -5.58 14.72
C LEU A 143 9.62 -4.47 13.87
N SER A 144 10.84 -4.73 13.40
CA SER A 144 11.56 -3.87 12.46
C SER A 144 12.44 -4.70 11.53
N VAL A 145 12.70 -4.20 10.32
CA VAL A 145 13.65 -4.82 9.37
C VAL A 145 15.00 -4.08 9.38
N ASP A 146 16.09 -4.81 9.57
CA ASP A 146 17.45 -4.34 9.27
C ASP A 146 17.94 -5.07 7.99
N LEU A 147 18.14 -4.32 6.91
CA LEU A 147 18.68 -4.82 5.64
C LEU A 147 19.99 -4.12 5.30
N ALA A 148 20.98 -4.88 4.84
CA ALA A 148 22.28 -4.36 4.40
C ALA A 148 22.78 -5.12 3.15
N LEU A 149 23.42 -4.39 2.24
CA LEU A 149 24.17 -4.96 1.12
C LEU A 149 25.62 -5.21 1.56
N ASP A 150 26.11 -6.44 1.41
CA ASP A 150 27.48 -6.85 1.77
C ASP A 150 28.48 -6.47 0.64
N GLU A 151 28.44 -5.21 0.20
CA GLU A 151 29.27 -4.67 -0.88
C GLU A 151 29.94 -3.35 -0.46
N LYS A 152 31.02 -2.97 -1.15
CA LYS A 152 31.65 -1.65 -0.90
C LYS A 152 30.64 -0.55 -1.21
N PRO A 153 30.36 0.39 -0.29
CA PRO A 153 29.31 1.37 -0.48
C PRO A 153 29.66 2.29 -1.66
N THR A 154 28.80 2.25 -2.67
CA THR A 154 28.71 3.27 -3.74
C THR A 154 27.40 4.03 -3.57
N GLU A 155 27.26 5.21 -4.18
CA GLU A 155 26.00 5.97 -4.14
C GLU A 155 24.81 5.12 -4.63
N GLN A 156 25.03 4.29 -5.65
CA GLN A 156 24.02 3.38 -6.15
C GLN A 156 23.70 2.25 -5.15
N HIS A 157 24.70 1.66 -4.50
CA HIS A 157 24.47 0.63 -3.49
C HIS A 157 23.66 1.18 -2.32
N VAL A 158 24.00 2.37 -1.83
CA VAL A 158 23.23 3.04 -0.77
C VAL A 158 21.78 3.27 -1.19
N ARG A 159 21.54 3.67 -2.45
CA ARG A 159 20.19 3.87 -2.97
C ARG A 159 19.42 2.55 -3.09
N MET A 160 20.03 1.50 -3.63
CA MET A 160 19.41 0.18 -3.74
C MET A 160 19.10 -0.42 -2.37
N GLU A 161 20.04 -0.31 -1.42
CA GLU A 161 19.83 -0.71 -0.03
C GLU A 161 18.63 0.00 0.58
N GLY A 162 18.52 1.32 0.40
CA GLY A 162 17.38 2.10 0.88
C GLY A 162 16.04 1.64 0.29
N ILE A 163 15.98 1.36 -1.02
CA ILE A 163 14.76 0.86 -1.68
C ILE A 163 14.40 -0.53 -1.17
N LEU A 164 15.38 -1.44 -1.09
CA LEU A 164 15.16 -2.81 -0.61
C LEU A 164 14.76 -2.86 0.86
N ALA A 165 15.36 -2.02 1.71
CA ALA A 165 14.99 -1.89 3.10
C ALA A 165 13.54 -1.40 3.23
N GLY A 166 13.16 -0.37 2.48
CA GLY A 166 11.78 0.14 2.45
C GLY A 166 10.79 -0.91 1.95
N LEU A 167 11.14 -1.65 0.90
CA LEU A 167 10.32 -2.74 0.37
C LEU A 167 10.19 -3.88 1.40
N ALA A 168 11.28 -4.30 2.03
CA ALA A 168 11.26 -5.37 3.03
C ALA A 168 10.41 -4.97 4.23
N GLU A 169 10.53 -3.73 4.72
CA GLU A 169 9.67 -3.16 5.76
C GLU A 169 8.18 -3.18 5.34
N GLN A 170 7.88 -2.75 4.11
CA GLN A 170 6.52 -2.78 3.57
C GLN A 170 5.96 -4.21 3.53
N LEU A 171 6.70 -5.15 2.93
CA LEU A 171 6.22 -6.52 2.70
C LEU A 171 6.20 -7.38 3.98
N CYS A 172 7.09 -7.11 4.94
CA CYS A 172 7.23 -7.93 6.15
C CYS A 172 6.46 -7.37 7.36
N ILE A 173 6.34 -6.04 7.48
CA ILE A 173 5.84 -5.36 8.69
C ILE A 173 4.52 -4.63 8.42
N THR A 174 4.43 -3.92 7.30
CA THR A 174 3.20 -3.16 6.95
C THR A 174 2.13 -4.06 6.35
N ALA A 175 2.52 -5.04 5.54
CA ALA A 175 1.60 -5.90 4.80
C ALA A 175 0.51 -6.60 5.63
N PRO A 176 0.77 -7.13 6.85
CA PRO A 176 -0.28 -7.69 7.70
C PRO A 176 -1.47 -6.74 7.86
N ARG A 177 -1.23 -5.46 8.12
CA ARG A 177 -2.29 -4.46 8.27
C ARG A 177 -3.11 -4.32 7.00
N GLU A 178 -2.45 -4.21 5.85
CA GLU A 178 -3.11 -4.04 4.54
C GLU A 178 -3.95 -5.27 4.16
N ILE A 179 -3.42 -6.47 4.39
CA ILE A 179 -4.10 -7.74 4.09
C ILE A 179 -5.39 -7.86 4.90
N PHE A 180 -5.33 -7.60 6.22
CA PHE A 180 -6.51 -7.69 7.07
C PHE A 180 -7.51 -6.54 6.83
N THR A 181 -7.02 -5.36 6.42
CA THR A 181 -7.87 -4.24 6.02
C THR A 181 -8.69 -4.63 4.78
N ASN A 182 -8.02 -5.10 3.73
CA ASN A 182 -8.67 -5.57 2.50
C ASN A 182 -9.63 -6.74 2.77
N LEU A 183 -9.21 -7.70 3.60
CA LEU A 183 -10.05 -8.84 3.97
C LEU A 183 -11.35 -8.38 4.66
N LEU A 184 -11.26 -7.43 5.59
CA LEU A 184 -12.44 -6.90 6.27
C LEU A 184 -13.36 -6.16 5.29
N ALA A 185 -12.82 -5.34 4.39
CA ALA A 185 -13.62 -4.65 3.38
C ALA A 185 -14.37 -5.66 2.48
N ILE A 186 -13.67 -6.67 1.95
CA ILE A 186 -14.26 -7.73 1.12
C ILE A 186 -15.38 -8.46 1.89
N THR A 187 -15.07 -8.98 3.08
CA THR A 187 -16.05 -9.75 3.89
C THR A 187 -17.21 -8.92 4.44
N SER A 188 -17.07 -7.59 4.46
CA SER A 188 -18.13 -6.66 4.83
C SER A 188 -19.12 -6.38 3.69
N GLY A 189 -18.89 -6.90 2.48
CA GLY A 189 -19.78 -6.71 1.33
C GLY A 189 -19.29 -5.66 0.33
N PHE A 190 -18.00 -5.34 0.34
CA PHE A 190 -17.37 -4.48 -0.67
C PHE A 190 -16.53 -5.30 -1.66
N ASP A 191 -16.71 -6.61 -1.75
CA ASP A 191 -15.99 -7.52 -2.64
C ASP A 191 -15.95 -7.03 -4.09
N GLN A 192 -17.08 -6.62 -4.66
CA GLN A 192 -17.13 -6.08 -6.03
C GLN A 192 -16.39 -4.74 -6.18
N ALA A 193 -16.50 -3.86 -5.17
CA ALA A 193 -15.85 -2.56 -5.19
C ALA A 193 -14.32 -2.69 -5.05
N MET A 194 -13.87 -3.59 -4.17
CA MET A 194 -12.47 -3.95 -4.00
C MET A 194 -11.91 -4.63 -5.24
N LEU A 195 -12.66 -5.53 -5.89
CA LEU A 195 -12.20 -6.21 -7.10
C LEU A 195 -12.00 -5.20 -8.23
N HIS A 196 -12.96 -4.31 -8.42
CA HIS A 196 -12.89 -3.25 -9.42
C HIS A 196 -11.72 -2.28 -9.16
N LEU A 197 -11.51 -1.88 -7.90
CA LEU A 197 -10.35 -1.08 -7.51
C LEU A 197 -9.03 -1.79 -7.86
N ASN A 198 -8.89 -3.06 -7.50
CA ASN A 198 -7.66 -3.81 -7.75
C ASN A 198 -7.45 -4.10 -9.25
N GLN A 199 -8.51 -4.27 -10.04
CA GLN A 199 -8.42 -4.32 -11.50
C GLN A 199 -7.83 -3.03 -12.08
N ARG A 200 -8.21 -1.87 -11.54
CA ARG A 200 -7.64 -0.59 -11.94
C ARG A 200 -6.18 -0.46 -11.52
N ASN A 201 -5.82 -0.89 -10.31
CA ASN A 201 -4.44 -0.86 -9.83
C ASN A 201 -3.54 -1.74 -10.72
N VAL A 202 -3.99 -2.96 -11.04
CA VAL A 202 -3.31 -3.85 -11.99
C VAL A 202 -3.21 -3.23 -13.38
N ALA A 203 -4.28 -2.62 -13.90
CA ALA A 203 -4.24 -1.94 -15.20
C ALA A 203 -3.28 -0.73 -15.18
N ASN A 204 -3.21 0.02 -14.09
CA ASN A 204 -2.28 1.14 -13.94
C ASN A 204 -0.83 0.65 -13.85
N ALA A 205 -0.56 -0.46 -13.16
CA ALA A 205 0.73 -1.13 -13.15
C ALA A 205 1.15 -1.61 -14.55
N CYS A 206 0.20 -2.12 -15.36
CA CYS A 206 0.49 -2.49 -16.74
C CYS A 206 0.81 -1.27 -17.61
N LYS A 207 0.17 -0.11 -17.38
CA LYS A 207 0.48 1.13 -18.12
C LYS A 207 1.90 1.64 -17.85
N SER A 208 2.48 1.38 -16.67
CA SER A 208 3.86 1.79 -16.37
C SER A 208 4.94 0.97 -17.09
N LEU A 209 4.57 -0.15 -17.74
CA LEU A 209 5.51 -0.97 -18.51
C LEU A 209 6.21 -0.23 -19.64
N ALA A 210 5.54 0.71 -20.30
CA ALA A 210 6.15 1.49 -21.38
C ALA A 210 7.38 2.27 -20.89
N GLY A 211 7.30 2.85 -19.69
CA GLY A 211 8.43 3.52 -19.04
C GLY A 211 9.55 2.53 -18.69
N ARG A 212 9.18 1.35 -18.22
CA ARG A 212 10.10 0.26 -17.91
C ARG A 212 10.88 -0.20 -19.14
N ILE A 213 10.21 -0.48 -20.25
CA ILE A 213 10.83 -0.93 -21.51
C ILE A 213 11.84 0.12 -21.99
N LYS A 214 11.44 1.40 -21.98
CA LYS A 214 12.34 2.51 -22.34
C LYS A 214 13.55 2.60 -21.42
N LEU A 215 13.38 2.40 -20.10
CA LEU A 215 14.50 2.36 -19.16
C LEU A 215 15.47 1.21 -19.48
N ARG A 216 14.96 0.02 -19.82
CA ARG A 216 15.78 -1.12 -20.24
C ARG A 216 16.62 -0.78 -21.46
N GLU A 217 16.03 -0.15 -22.47
CA GLU A 217 16.73 0.27 -23.69
C GLU A 217 17.84 1.28 -23.40
N LEU A 218 17.59 2.28 -22.55
CA LEU A 218 18.58 3.27 -22.14
C LEU A 218 19.74 2.62 -21.37
N LEU A 219 19.44 1.73 -20.44
CA LEU A 219 20.47 1.02 -19.67
C LEU A 219 21.28 0.05 -20.56
N ALA A 220 20.65 -0.59 -21.54
CA ALA A 220 21.37 -1.42 -22.53
C ALA A 220 22.35 -0.58 -23.38
N GLN A 221 22.00 0.67 -23.71
CA GLN A 221 22.91 1.60 -24.38
C GLN A 221 24.09 1.99 -23.48
N GLU A 222 23.87 2.23 -22.18
CA GLU A 222 24.96 2.49 -21.23
C GLU A 222 25.94 1.31 -21.15
N VAL A 223 25.42 0.07 -21.18
CA VAL A 223 26.25 -1.14 -21.21
C VAL A 223 27.05 -1.24 -22.51
N ALA A 224 26.41 -1.00 -23.65
CA ALA A 224 27.09 -1.01 -24.96
C ALA A 224 28.19 0.07 -25.06
N GLN A 225 28.04 1.19 -24.34
CA GLN A 225 29.02 2.26 -24.24
C GLN A 225 30.11 2.00 -23.18
N GLY A 226 30.01 0.91 -22.40
CA GLY A 226 30.94 0.59 -21.33
C GLY A 226 30.80 1.46 -20.07
N ASN A 227 29.71 2.22 -19.95
CA ASN A 227 29.45 3.10 -18.81
C ASN A 227 28.88 2.34 -17.60
N ARG A 228 28.38 1.12 -17.81
CA ARG A 228 27.77 0.26 -16.79
C ARG A 228 27.95 -1.22 -17.16
N SER A 229 28.00 -2.11 -16.17
CA SER A 229 27.99 -3.56 -16.43
C SER A 229 26.57 -4.09 -16.64
N ALA A 230 26.45 -5.21 -17.35
CA ALA A 230 25.17 -5.90 -17.53
C ALA A 230 24.57 -6.36 -16.19
N ASP A 231 25.41 -6.82 -15.26
CA ASP A 231 24.99 -7.27 -13.93
C ASP A 231 24.34 -6.15 -13.14
N THR A 232 24.98 -4.97 -13.11
CA THR A 232 24.45 -3.78 -12.43
C THR A 232 23.12 -3.32 -13.03
N VAL A 233 22.93 -3.45 -14.35
CA VAL A 233 21.63 -3.19 -14.99
C VAL A 233 20.60 -4.20 -14.50
N GLY A 234 20.89 -5.49 -14.54
CA GLY A 234 19.96 -6.53 -14.06
C GLY A 234 19.54 -6.32 -12.61
N GLN A 235 20.48 -5.95 -11.74
CA GLN A 235 20.21 -5.62 -10.33
C GLN A 235 19.25 -4.42 -10.18
N LEU A 236 19.51 -3.32 -10.92
CA LEU A 236 18.64 -2.14 -10.89
C LEU A 236 17.22 -2.46 -11.40
N MET A 237 17.14 -3.27 -12.46
CA MET A 237 15.88 -3.66 -13.05
C MET A 237 15.07 -4.53 -12.10
N LEU A 238 15.70 -5.52 -11.45
CA LEU A 238 15.03 -6.34 -10.46
C LEU A 238 14.54 -5.51 -9.26
N VAL A 239 15.40 -4.65 -8.69
CA VAL A 239 15.00 -3.79 -7.56
C VAL A 239 13.83 -2.90 -7.93
N GLY A 240 13.86 -2.29 -9.13
CA GLY A 240 12.75 -1.47 -9.62
C GLY A 240 11.47 -2.26 -9.89
N ASP A 241 11.58 -3.48 -10.41
CA ASP A 241 10.42 -4.36 -10.62
C ASP A 241 9.79 -4.77 -9.27
N LEU A 242 10.62 -5.09 -8.27
CA LEU A 242 10.16 -5.42 -6.92
C LEU A 242 9.49 -4.23 -6.22
N GLU A 243 10.11 -3.05 -6.26
CA GLU A 243 9.53 -1.81 -5.71
C GLU A 243 8.20 -1.48 -6.39
N GLY A 244 8.13 -1.58 -7.72
CA GLY A 244 6.96 -1.16 -8.49
C GLY A 244 5.76 -2.10 -8.36
N TYR A 245 5.99 -3.41 -8.19
CA TYR A 245 4.93 -4.40 -8.42
C TYR A 245 4.75 -5.44 -7.32
N ALA A 246 5.72 -5.67 -6.43
CA ALA A 246 5.57 -6.73 -5.41
C ALA A 246 4.42 -6.45 -4.42
N GLY A 247 4.11 -5.17 -4.20
CA GLY A 247 3.01 -4.74 -3.32
C GLY A 247 1.61 -5.20 -3.80
N LEU A 248 1.43 -5.49 -5.10
CA LEU A 248 0.16 -5.99 -5.63
C LEU A 248 -0.24 -7.34 -5.01
N ALA A 249 0.70 -8.10 -4.45
CA ALA A 249 0.37 -9.33 -3.73
C ALA A 249 -0.57 -9.08 -2.54
N MET A 250 -0.50 -7.90 -1.89
CA MET A 250 -1.40 -7.49 -0.80
C MET A 250 -2.83 -7.18 -1.28
N GLU A 251 -3.00 -6.93 -2.58
CA GLU A 251 -4.30 -6.68 -3.20
C GLU A 251 -5.01 -7.99 -3.59
N LEU A 252 -4.24 -9.00 -4.01
CA LEU A 252 -4.78 -10.28 -4.48
C LEU A 252 -5.05 -11.26 -3.33
N ALA A 253 -4.10 -11.41 -2.39
CA ALA A 253 -4.19 -12.40 -1.31
C ALA A 253 -5.49 -12.31 -0.47
N PRO A 254 -6.05 -11.13 -0.17
CA PRO A 254 -7.32 -11.02 0.55
C PRO A 254 -8.52 -11.71 -0.14
N PHE A 255 -8.54 -11.80 -1.47
CA PHE A 255 -9.56 -12.54 -2.21
C PHE A 255 -9.42 -14.05 -2.03
N ASP A 256 -8.20 -14.58 -2.06
CA ASP A 256 -7.93 -15.99 -1.76
C ASP A 256 -8.46 -16.35 -0.35
N ARG A 257 -8.15 -15.49 0.63
CA ARG A 257 -8.53 -15.68 2.04
C ARG A 257 -10.04 -15.64 2.29
N SER A 258 -10.78 -14.90 1.49
CA SER A 258 -12.22 -14.69 1.65
C SER A 258 -13.05 -15.68 0.83
N GLY A 259 -12.42 -16.64 0.15
CA GLY A 259 -13.11 -17.63 -0.68
C GLY A 259 -13.48 -17.12 -2.07
N HIS A 260 -12.94 -15.98 -2.49
CA HIS A 260 -13.13 -15.40 -3.81
C HIS A 260 -11.95 -15.74 -4.75
N ALA A 261 -11.55 -17.01 -4.78
CA ALA A 261 -10.38 -17.48 -5.53
C ALA A 261 -10.44 -17.11 -7.03
N ASP A 262 -11.63 -17.17 -7.65
CA ASP A 262 -11.81 -16.79 -9.06
C ASP A 262 -11.44 -15.32 -9.32
N ALA A 263 -11.75 -14.42 -8.39
CA ALA A 263 -11.40 -13.00 -8.48
C ALA A 263 -9.87 -12.80 -8.36
N ALA A 264 -9.24 -13.51 -7.42
CA ALA A 264 -7.80 -13.48 -7.25
C ALA A 264 -7.07 -14.04 -8.48
N SER A 265 -7.54 -15.15 -9.04
CA SER A 265 -7.03 -15.74 -10.28
C SER A 265 -7.20 -14.81 -11.47
N ALA A 266 -8.37 -14.19 -11.65
CA ALA A 266 -8.58 -13.26 -12.75
C ALA A 266 -7.60 -12.07 -12.72
N LEU A 267 -7.26 -11.55 -11.54
CA LEU A 267 -6.24 -10.52 -11.38
C LEU A 267 -4.83 -11.05 -11.68
N ALA A 268 -4.50 -12.25 -11.19
CA ALA A 268 -3.20 -12.88 -11.43
C ALA A 268 -2.98 -13.18 -12.92
N ASP A 269 -4.00 -13.68 -13.62
CA ASP A 269 -3.94 -14.00 -15.05
C ASP A 269 -3.60 -12.77 -15.90
N VAL A 270 -4.08 -11.57 -15.50
CA VAL A 270 -3.72 -10.32 -16.16
C VAL A 270 -2.24 -10.01 -15.92
N LEU A 271 -1.76 -10.12 -14.68
CA LEU A 271 -0.35 -9.88 -14.35
C LEU A 271 0.58 -10.86 -15.07
N GLU A 272 0.25 -12.15 -15.09
CA GLU A 272 1.03 -13.21 -15.74
C GLU A 272 1.10 -13.03 -17.25
N ARG A 273 0.02 -12.57 -17.88
CA ARG A 273 -0.05 -12.36 -19.32
C ARG A 273 0.58 -11.03 -19.76
N GLU A 274 0.33 -9.96 -19.00
CA GLU A 274 0.58 -8.59 -19.45
C GLU A 274 1.77 -7.92 -18.76
N LEU A 275 2.12 -8.32 -17.53
CA LEU A 275 3.17 -7.69 -16.74
C LEU A 275 4.44 -8.56 -16.65
N PHE A 276 4.32 -9.78 -16.12
CA PHE A 276 5.45 -10.64 -15.79
C PHE A 276 6.39 -10.96 -16.96
N PRO A 277 5.93 -11.13 -18.22
CA PRO A 277 6.82 -11.39 -19.36
C PRO A 277 7.84 -10.27 -19.61
N TYR A 278 7.60 -9.07 -19.08
CA TYR A 278 8.47 -7.92 -19.26
C TYR A 278 9.40 -7.66 -18.07
N LEU A 279 9.17 -8.29 -16.92
CA LEU A 279 9.97 -8.09 -15.70
C LEU A 279 11.22 -8.97 -15.68
N GLU A 280 12.06 -8.83 -14.66
CA GLU A 280 13.17 -9.76 -14.40
C GLU A 280 12.64 -11.16 -14.01
N PRO A 281 13.30 -12.25 -14.44
CA PRO A 281 12.77 -13.62 -14.28
C PRO A 281 12.51 -14.06 -12.83
N GLN A 282 13.23 -13.48 -11.87
CA GLN A 282 13.08 -13.77 -10.45
C GLN A 282 11.77 -13.22 -9.87
N PHE A 283 11.12 -12.26 -10.54
CA PHE A 283 9.94 -11.58 -10.03
C PHE A 283 8.74 -12.52 -9.87
N ALA A 284 8.35 -13.26 -10.92
CA ALA A 284 7.12 -14.04 -10.91
C ALA A 284 7.10 -15.16 -9.84
N PRO A 285 8.18 -15.96 -9.66
CA PRO A 285 8.26 -16.94 -8.57
C PRO A 285 8.18 -16.27 -7.19
N LEU A 286 8.86 -15.15 -6.99
CA LEU A 286 8.82 -14.41 -5.73
C LEU A 286 7.40 -13.86 -5.46
N PHE A 287 6.76 -13.23 -6.44
CA PHE A 287 5.40 -12.71 -6.32
C PHE A 287 4.42 -13.80 -5.89
N THR A 288 4.51 -14.97 -6.53
CA THR A 288 3.68 -16.15 -6.18
C THR A 288 3.92 -16.59 -4.74
N ALA A 289 5.18 -16.66 -4.31
CA ALA A 289 5.53 -17.02 -2.93
C ALA A 289 5.02 -15.98 -1.91
N ILE A 290 5.15 -14.68 -2.21
CA ILE A 290 4.63 -13.59 -1.36
C ILE A 290 3.11 -13.71 -1.23
N ARG A 291 2.39 -13.82 -2.36
CA ARG A 291 0.92 -13.95 -2.37
C ARG A 291 0.46 -15.15 -1.54
N GLN A 292 1.10 -16.31 -1.72
CA GLN A 292 0.75 -17.52 -0.96
C GLN A 292 0.94 -17.31 0.54
N ARG A 293 2.08 -16.74 0.96
CA ARG A 293 2.35 -16.44 2.38
C ARG A 293 1.34 -15.47 2.98
N TYR A 294 0.89 -14.48 2.21
CA TYR A 294 -0.18 -13.57 2.63
C TYR A 294 -1.54 -14.27 2.72
N ALA A 295 -1.84 -15.18 1.79
CA ALA A 295 -3.07 -15.98 1.84
C ALA A 295 -3.13 -16.88 3.08
N GLU A 296 -1.97 -17.33 3.59
CA GLU A 296 -1.86 -18.21 4.76
C GLU A 296 -1.65 -17.47 6.10
N LEU A 297 -1.44 -16.14 6.09
CA LEU A 297 -1.15 -15.35 7.29
C LEU A 297 -2.24 -15.49 8.37
N SER A 298 -1.92 -15.99 9.56
CA SER A 298 -2.90 -16.05 10.65
C SER A 298 -3.16 -14.66 11.24
N ALA A 299 -4.39 -14.39 11.69
CA ALA A 299 -4.76 -13.15 12.42
C ALA A 299 -4.33 -13.17 13.90
N ASN A 300 -3.90 -14.33 14.40
CA ASN A 300 -3.65 -14.58 15.82
C ASN A 300 -2.17 -14.92 16.11
N LEU A 301 -1.23 -14.36 15.34
CA LEU A 301 0.19 -14.62 15.57
C LEU A 301 0.68 -13.84 16.79
N SER A 302 1.51 -14.49 17.61
CA SER A 302 2.29 -13.79 18.62
C SER A 302 3.40 -12.96 17.97
N LEU A 303 4.04 -12.06 18.73
CA LEU A 303 5.20 -11.31 18.26
C LEU A 303 6.32 -12.22 17.73
N ALA A 304 6.58 -13.34 18.41
CA ALA A 304 7.61 -14.28 18.02
C ALA A 304 7.24 -15.04 16.73
N ASP A 305 5.99 -15.49 16.62
CA ASP A 305 5.51 -16.21 15.43
C ASP A 305 5.43 -15.29 14.21
N LEU A 306 4.99 -14.04 14.40
CA LEU A 306 5.01 -13.05 13.34
C LEU A 306 6.45 -12.71 12.93
N GLY A 307 7.37 -12.56 13.87
CA GLY A 307 8.79 -12.36 13.58
C GLY A 307 9.37 -13.48 12.72
N ALA A 308 9.05 -14.74 13.05
CA ALA A 308 9.46 -15.89 12.26
C ALA A 308 8.83 -15.91 10.86
N TRP A 309 7.53 -15.56 10.75
CA TRP A 309 6.84 -15.44 9.48
C TRP A 309 7.45 -14.32 8.60
N SER A 310 7.69 -13.15 9.19
CA SER A 310 8.30 -11.99 8.52
C SER A 310 9.74 -12.29 8.09
N GLN A 311 10.52 -13.04 8.87
CA GLN A 311 11.85 -13.48 8.46
C GLN A 311 11.78 -14.39 7.22
N GLN A 312 10.84 -15.32 7.15
CA GLN A 312 10.68 -16.15 5.95
C GLN A 312 10.28 -15.36 4.71
N MET A 313 9.52 -14.27 4.89
CA MET A 313 9.22 -13.32 3.82
C MET A 313 10.49 -12.61 3.36
N ALA A 314 11.28 -12.07 4.30
CA ALA A 314 12.56 -11.43 4.03
C ALA A 314 13.54 -12.37 3.32
N ASP A 315 13.62 -13.64 3.75
CA ASP A 315 14.47 -14.66 3.12
C ASP A 315 14.08 -14.93 1.66
N SER A 316 12.79 -14.82 1.33
CA SER A 316 12.30 -14.97 -0.05
C SER A 316 12.78 -13.81 -0.92
N ILE A 317 12.76 -12.58 -0.40
CA ILE A 317 13.30 -11.38 -1.07
C ILE A 317 14.81 -11.53 -1.26
N VAL A 318 15.53 -11.92 -0.20
CA VAL A 318 16.99 -12.14 -0.22
C VAL A 318 17.37 -13.20 -1.25
N ALA A 319 16.62 -14.30 -1.35
CA ALA A 319 16.87 -15.33 -2.35
C ALA A 319 16.75 -14.78 -3.78
N ALA A 320 15.67 -14.05 -4.08
CA ALA A 320 15.45 -13.48 -5.41
C ALA A 320 16.55 -12.50 -5.84
N VAL A 321 16.99 -11.62 -4.94
CA VAL A 321 18.08 -10.66 -5.26
C VAL A 321 19.45 -11.33 -5.31
N ARG A 322 19.67 -12.40 -4.54
CA ARG A 322 20.90 -13.21 -4.60
C ARG A 322 21.04 -13.93 -5.93
N ASP A 323 19.95 -14.42 -6.50
CA ASP A 323 19.94 -15.02 -7.84
C ASP A 323 20.33 -14.00 -8.93
N GLN A 324 20.24 -12.70 -8.63
CA GLN A 324 20.71 -11.59 -9.47
C GLN A 324 22.12 -11.08 -9.07
N GLY A 325 22.85 -11.86 -8.26
CA GLY A 325 24.24 -11.60 -7.89
C GLY A 325 24.45 -10.62 -6.74
N MET A 326 23.39 -10.17 -6.06
CA MET A 326 23.51 -9.27 -4.90
C MET A 326 23.72 -10.07 -3.61
N VAL A 327 24.69 -9.66 -2.79
CA VAL A 327 24.86 -10.23 -1.45
C VAL A 327 24.10 -9.37 -0.45
N VAL A 328 22.95 -9.85 0.01
CA VAL A 328 22.04 -9.12 0.91
C VAL A 328 21.86 -9.88 2.20
N ARG A 329 21.95 -9.14 3.32
CA ARG A 329 21.61 -9.61 4.65
C ARG A 329 20.34 -8.88 5.09
N CYS A 330 19.30 -9.62 5.45
CA CYS A 330 18.05 -9.05 5.94
C CYS A 330 17.62 -9.80 7.21
N VAL A 331 17.42 -9.05 8.29
CA VAL A 331 17.04 -9.61 9.59
C VAL A 331 15.83 -8.87 10.13
N VAL A 332 14.79 -9.61 10.49
CA VAL A 332 13.63 -9.10 11.21
C VAL A 332 13.90 -9.22 12.71
N ARG A 333 13.70 -8.11 13.42
CA ARG A 333 13.97 -8.01 14.87
C ARG A 333 12.73 -7.57 15.62
N SER A 334 12.61 -7.99 16.87
CA SER A 334 11.64 -7.44 17.81
C SER A 334 12.24 -6.26 18.58
N GLU A 335 11.46 -5.21 18.83
CA GLU A 335 11.85 -4.10 19.70
C GLU A 335 12.35 -4.64 21.06
N GLY A 336 13.56 -4.24 21.46
CA GLY A 336 14.21 -4.71 22.69
C GLY A 336 15.34 -5.74 22.50
N GLN A 337 15.54 -6.29 21.30
CA GLN A 337 16.79 -6.97 20.97
C GLN A 337 17.84 -5.90 20.57
N GLU A 338 18.86 -5.68 21.42
CA GLU A 338 19.94 -4.72 21.14
C GLU A 338 20.53 -4.94 19.74
N ARG A 339 20.80 -3.83 19.02
CA ARG A 339 21.68 -3.80 17.84
C ARG A 339 23.06 -4.26 18.28
N LYS A 340 23.28 -5.58 18.34
CA LYS A 340 24.63 -6.11 18.23
C LYS A 340 25.10 -5.68 16.84
N THR A 341 26.07 -4.79 16.82
CA THR A 341 26.81 -4.43 15.61
C THR A 341 27.15 -5.74 14.91
N LEU A 342 26.52 -5.93 13.75
CA LEU A 342 26.76 -7.07 12.90
C LEU A 342 28.25 -7.05 12.54
N PRO A 343 29.00 -8.15 12.76
CA PRO A 343 30.37 -8.24 12.30
C PRO A 343 30.45 -8.18 10.76
#